data_AF-A0A2N5TRY3-F1
#
_entry.id   AF-A0A2N5TRY3-F1
#
_cell.length_a   1.000
_cell.length_b   1.000
_cell.length_c   1.000
_cell.angle_alpha   90.00
_cell.angle_beta   90.00
_cell.angle_gamma   90.00
#
_symmetry.space_group_name_H-M   'P 1'
#
loop_
_entity.id
_entity.type
_entity.pdbx_description
1 polymer ?
#
loop_
_entity_poly.entity_id
_entity_poly.type
_entity_poly.pdbx_seq_one_letter_code
_entity_poly.pdbx_strand_id
1 'polypeptide(L)'
;MLEIWGKRDNTILHTPQDLIDLSSKISKKGGLTTVQEYKTHLGKFSIILHYLIKNEQLSAKEDASYQFLMAFSLASQKNIKQALVNQKQLPKGPDGSSKPP
;
A
#
# COMPACT_ATOMS: atom_id res chain seq x y z
N MET A 1 43.80 -12.05 -6.16
CA MET A 1 42.86 -11.72 -5.06
C MET A 1 42.17 -10.44 -5.49
N LEU A 2 40.91 -10.52 -5.95
CA LEU A 2 40.16 -9.35 -6.41
C LEU A 2 39.33 -8.85 -5.22
N GLU A 3 39.63 -7.67 -4.71
CA GLU A 3 38.85 -7.08 -3.64
C GLU A 3 37.43 -6.74 -4.14
N ILE A 4 36.43 -7.20 -3.40
CA ILE A 4 35.01 -7.11 -3.73
C ILE A 4 34.46 -5.75 -3.29
N TRP A 5 35.01 -4.63 -3.78
CA TRP A 5 34.53 -3.26 -3.48
C TRP A 5 33.27 -2.89 -4.28
N GLY A 6 32.30 -3.81 -4.36
CA GLY A 6 31.12 -3.62 -5.19
C GLY A 6 29.88 -4.41 -4.80
N LYS A 7 29.96 -5.31 -3.81
CA LYS A 7 28.74 -5.85 -3.21
C LYS A 7 28.18 -4.76 -2.30
N ARG A 8 27.26 -3.95 -2.83
CA ARG A 8 26.29 -3.25 -1.97
C ARG A 8 25.75 -4.30 -1.00
N ASP A 9 25.59 -3.94 0.26
CA ASP A 9 24.84 -4.77 1.20
C ASP A 9 23.45 -5.02 0.58
N ASN A 10 23.28 -6.18 -0.06
CA ASN A 10 22.02 -6.59 -0.69
C ASN A 10 21.02 -7.06 0.37
N THR A 11 21.10 -6.52 1.58
CA THR A 11 20.15 -6.81 2.63
C THR A 11 18.83 -6.18 2.25
N ILE A 12 17.93 -7.00 1.70
CA ILE A 12 16.56 -6.62 1.41
C ILE A 12 15.89 -6.30 2.75
N LEU A 13 15.65 -5.01 3.01
CA LEU A 13 15.04 -4.52 4.26
C LEU A 13 13.52 -4.69 4.26
N HIS A 14 12.90 -4.49 3.10
CA HIS A 14 11.47 -4.67 2.90
C HIS A 14 11.18 -5.36 1.58
N THR A 15 10.03 -6.02 1.54
CA THR A 15 9.45 -6.70 0.38
C THR A 15 7.98 -6.27 0.21
N PRO A 16 7.37 -6.48 -0.97
CA PRO A 16 5.93 -6.28 -1.14
C PRO A 16 5.06 -7.04 -0.13
N GLN A 17 5.54 -8.16 0.40
CA GLN A 17 4.84 -8.95 1.42
C GLN A 17 4.68 -8.17 2.74
N ASP A 18 5.62 -7.28 3.08
CA ASP A 18 5.53 -6.49 4.30
C ASP A 18 4.32 -5.53 4.28
N LEU A 19 3.94 -5.03 3.10
CA LEU A 19 2.72 -4.21 2.93
C LEU A 19 1.46 -5.06 3.17
N ILE A 20 1.43 -6.27 2.63
CA ILE A 20 0.31 -7.21 2.78
C ILE A 20 0.15 -7.59 4.26
N ASP A 21 1.25 -7.94 4.93
CA ASP A 21 1.25 -8.38 6.32
C ASP A 21 0.86 -7.24 7.27
N LEU A 22 1.39 -6.04 7.03
CA LEU A 22 1.06 -4.83 7.80
C LEU A 22 -0.46 -4.57 7.78
N SER A 23 -1.06 -4.57 6.59
CA SER A 23 -2.49 -4.31 6.43
C SER A 23 -3.36 -5.46 6.93
N SER A 24 -2.98 -6.71 6.64
CA SER A 24 -3.72 -7.90 7.06
C SER A 24 -3.78 -8.02 8.59
N LYS A 25 -2.68 -7.68 9.29
CA LYS A 25 -2.64 -7.69 10.75
C LYS A 25 -3.63 -6.72 11.38
N ILE A 26 -3.87 -5.57 10.76
CA ILE A 26 -4.84 -4.57 11.20
C ILE A 26 -6.26 -5.03 10.84
N SER A 27 -6.45 -5.50 9.61
CA SER A 27 -7.73 -6.02 9.11
C SER A 27 -8.30 -7.13 9.99
N LYS A 28 -7.45 -8.10 10.38
CA LYS A 28 -7.81 -9.21 11.29
C LYS A 28 -8.28 -8.75 12.69
N LYS A 29 -7.98 -7.51 13.08
CA LYS A 29 -8.42 -6.91 14.36
C LYS A 29 -9.68 -6.04 14.22
N GLY A 30 -10.35 -6.08 13.08
CA GLY A 30 -11.53 -5.24 12.80
C GLY A 30 -11.23 -4.03 11.91
N GLY A 31 -9.98 -3.86 11.48
CA GLY A 31 -9.55 -2.75 10.64
C GLY A 31 -9.25 -1.47 11.43
N LEU A 32 -8.97 -0.39 10.70
CA LEU A 32 -8.72 0.93 11.27
C LEU A 32 -10.01 1.54 11.84
N THR A 33 -10.02 1.85 13.15
CA THR A 33 -11.19 2.38 13.86
C THR A 33 -10.98 3.80 14.38
N THR A 34 -9.73 4.22 14.57
CA THR A 34 -9.40 5.55 15.07
C THR A 34 -8.48 6.34 14.13
N VAL A 35 -8.51 7.67 14.26
CA VAL A 35 -7.60 8.56 13.52
C VAL A 35 -6.13 8.26 13.86
N GLN A 36 -5.84 7.90 15.10
CA GLN A 36 -4.47 7.58 15.52
C GLN A 36 -3.96 6.28 14.89
N GLU A 37 -4.82 5.26 14.81
CA GLU A 37 -4.51 4.01 14.10
C GLU A 37 -4.26 4.28 12.62
N TYR A 38 -5.11 5.09 11.98
CA TYR A 38 -4.93 5.49 10.59
C TYR A 38 -3.59 6.18 10.35
N LYS A 39 -3.24 7.20 11.16
CA LYS A 39 -1.95 7.90 11.05
C LYS A 39 -0.77 6.97 11.25
N THR A 40 -0.87 6.05 12.20
CA THR A 40 0.19 5.06 12.47
C THR A 40 0.36 4.10 11.30
N HIS A 41 -0.74 3.61 10.73
CA HIS A 41 -0.71 2.75 9.56
C HIS A 41 -0.13 3.48 8.34
N LEU A 42 -0.61 4.69 8.06
CA LEU A 42 -0.11 5.54 6.97
C LEU A 42 1.40 5.76 7.06
N GLY A 43 1.92 6.08 8.25
CA GLY A 43 3.35 6.29 8.46
C GLY A 43 4.18 5.04 8.17
N LYS A 44 3.79 3.89 8.75
CA LYS A 44 4.50 2.61 8.53
C LYS A 44 4.43 2.14 7.08
N PHE A 45 3.25 2.22 6.47
CA PHE A 45 3.03 1.83 5.08
C PHE A 45 3.86 2.69 4.14
N SER A 46 3.92 4.01 4.37
CA SER A 46 4.67 4.95 3.53
C SER A 46 6.17 4.69 3.56
N ILE A 47 6.73 4.30 4.72
CA ILE A 47 8.16 3.95 4.84
C ILE A 47 8.48 2.73 3.97
N ILE A 48 7.67 1.67 4.09
CA ILE A 48 7.85 0.45 3.30
C ILE A 48 7.68 0.77 1.82
N LEU A 49 6.58 1.42 1.43
CA LEU A 49 6.28 1.76 0.04
C LEU A 49 7.40 2.58 -0.61
N HIS A 50 7.92 3.60 0.09
CA HIS A 50 9.04 4.40 -0.40
C HIS A 50 10.27 3.52 -0.66
N TYR A 51 10.60 2.61 0.27
CA TYR A 51 11.70 1.68 0.08
C TYR A 51 11.49 0.82 -1.17
N LEU A 52 10.30 0.23 -1.35
CA LEU A 52 10.02 -0.64 -2.50
C LEU A 52 10.17 0.11 -3.83
N ILE A 53 9.63 1.33 -3.94
CA ILE A 53 9.75 2.16 -5.14
C ILE A 53 11.21 2.55 -5.40
N LYS A 54 11.94 2.97 -4.37
CA LYS A 54 13.35 3.36 -4.50
C LYS A 54 14.25 2.21 -4.96
N ASN A 55 13.88 0.98 -4.61
CA ASN A 55 14.61 -0.23 -4.99
C ASN A 55 13.99 -0.93 -6.22
N GLU A 56 13.13 -0.24 -6.98
CA GLU A 56 12.51 -0.75 -8.22
C GLU A 56 11.69 -2.05 -8.03
N GLN A 57 11.29 -2.35 -6.80
CA GLN A 57 10.44 -3.49 -6.47
C GLN A 57 8.95 -3.20 -6.75
N LEU A 58 8.58 -1.93 -6.84
CA LEU A 58 7.29 -1.43 -7.31
C LEU A 58 7.54 -0.26 -8.26
N SER A 59 6.69 -0.11 -9.27
CA SER A 59 6.84 0.94 -10.29
C SER A 59 6.21 2.24 -9.84
N ALA A 60 5.09 2.17 -9.10
CA ALA A 60 4.34 3.33 -8.65
C ALA A 60 3.65 3.10 -7.30
N LYS A 61 3.08 4.15 -6.71
CA LYS A 61 2.35 4.04 -5.44
C LYS A 61 1.03 3.30 -5.61
N GLU A 62 0.46 3.45 -6.80
CA GLU A 62 -0.77 2.83 -7.27
C GLU A 62 -0.65 1.31 -7.30
N ASP A 63 0.56 0.75 -7.40
CA ASP A 63 0.77 -0.71 -7.34
C ASP A 63 0.48 -1.29 -5.94
N ALA A 64 0.38 -0.43 -4.91
CA ALA A 64 0.18 -0.80 -3.51
C ALA A 64 -1.13 -0.25 -2.91
N SER A 65 -1.95 0.42 -3.69
CA SER A 65 -3.23 1.03 -3.26
C SER A 65 -4.18 0.01 -2.67
N TYR A 66 -4.29 -1.17 -3.29
CA TYR A 66 -5.11 -2.28 -2.78
C TYR A 66 -4.64 -2.73 -1.39
N GLN A 67 -3.34 -2.93 -1.21
CA GLN A 67 -2.75 -3.35 0.06
C GLN A 67 -3.00 -2.31 1.14
N PHE A 68 -2.93 -1.02 0.82
CA PHE A 68 -3.29 0.05 1.75
C PHE A 68 -4.76 -0.04 2.19
N LEU A 69 -5.68 -0.27 1.24
CA LEU A 69 -7.11 -0.36 1.52
C LEU A 69 -7.50 -1.59 2.36
N MET A 70 -6.73 -2.69 2.30
CA MET A 70 -7.00 -3.89 3.10
C MET A 70 -6.99 -3.63 4.62
N ALA A 71 -6.29 -2.61 5.09
CA ALA A 71 -6.24 -2.27 6.52
C ALA A 71 -7.58 -1.73 7.06
N PHE A 72 -8.48 -1.28 6.18
CA PHE A 72 -9.79 -0.77 6.56
C PHE A 72 -10.81 -1.92 6.72
N SER A 73 -11.83 -1.72 7.56
CA SER A 73 -12.95 -2.67 7.65
C SER A 73 -13.68 -2.80 6.30
N LEU A 74 -14.38 -3.92 6.06
CA LEU A 74 -15.16 -4.09 4.82
C LEU A 74 -16.20 -2.98 4.61
N ALA A 75 -16.82 -2.49 5.68
CA ALA A 75 -17.77 -1.38 5.62
C ALA A 75 -17.05 -0.07 5.21
N SER A 76 -15.90 0.22 5.82
CA SER A 76 -15.08 1.38 5.48
C SER A 76 -14.56 1.31 4.05
N GLN A 77 -14.11 0.15 3.57
CA GLN A 77 -13.68 -0.06 2.18
C GLN A 77 -14.80 0.25 1.19
N LYS A 78 -16.03 -0.20 1.44
CA LYS A 78 -17.22 0.13 0.63
C LYS A 78 -17.48 1.63 0.60
N ASN A 79 -17.43 2.28 1.76
CA ASN A 79 -17.66 3.72 1.89
C ASN A 79 -16.58 4.55 1.17
N ILE A 80 -15.30 4.16 1.31
CA ILE A 80 -14.18 4.79 0.62
C ILE A 80 -14.36 4.66 -0.89
N LYS A 81 -14.65 3.45 -1.39
CA LYS A 81 -14.90 3.22 -2.82
C LYS A 81 -16.02 4.13 -3.34
N GLN A 82 -17.15 4.20 -2.61
CA GLN A 82 -18.28 5.06 -3.01
C GLN A 82 -17.88 6.54 -3.03
N ALA A 83 -17.12 7.01 -2.04
CA ALA A 83 -16.64 8.39 -1.97
C ALA A 83 -15.73 8.71 -3.17
N LEU A 84 -14.78 7.83 -3.51
CA LEU A 84 -13.87 8.02 -4.64
C LEU A 84 -14.62 8.04 -5.98
N VAL A 85 -15.65 7.20 -6.15
CA VAL A 85 -16.54 7.23 -7.33
C VAL A 85 -17.27 8.57 -7.44
N ASN A 86 -17.91 9.00 -6.34
CA ASN A 86 -18.70 10.23 -6.31
C ASN A 86 -17.83 11.47 -6.59
N GLN A 87 -16.59 11.46 -6.12
CA GLN A 87 -15.61 12.53 -6.33
C GLN A 87 -14.88 12.42 -7.68
N LYS A 88 -15.20 11.43 -8.53
CA LYS A 88 -14.53 11.16 -9.82
C LYS A 88 -13.01 10.96 -9.67
N GLN A 89 -12.57 10.40 -8.55
CA GLN A 89 -11.15 10.15 -8.24
C GLN A 89 -10.69 8.75 -8.59
N LEU A 90 -11.61 7.84 -8.98
CA LEU A 90 -11.20 6.56 -9.56
C LEU A 90 -10.92 6.71 -11.06
N PRO A 91 -9.79 6.18 -11.54
CA PRO A 91 -9.52 6.13 -12.97
C PRO A 91 -10.61 5.32 -13.68
N LYS A 92 -11.08 5.82 -14.82
CA LYS A 92 -12.09 5.13 -15.62
C LYS A 92 -11.45 4.31 -16.73
N GLY A 93 -12.02 3.15 -17.00
CA GLY A 93 -11.76 2.37 -18.20
C GLY A 93 -12.32 3.07 -19.45
N PRO A 94 -11.93 2.62 -20.66
CA PRO A 94 -12.46 3.14 -21.92
C PRO A 94 -13.99 3.03 -22.04
N ASP A 95 -14.58 2.06 -21.35
CA ASP A 95 -16.01 1.78 -21.24
C ASP A 95 -16.73 2.64 -20.17
N GLY A 96 -16.01 3.53 -19.48
CA GLY A 96 -16.53 4.35 -18.39
C GLY A 96 -16.64 3.62 -17.05
N SER A 97 -16.26 2.33 -16.98
CA SER A 97 -16.21 1.57 -15.74
C SER A 97 -15.13 2.13 -14.81
N SER A 98 -15.31 2.02 -13.49
CA SER A 98 -14.25 2.40 -12.55
C SER A 98 -13.21 1.29 -12.47
N LYS A 99 -11.95 1.60 -12.77
CA LYS A 99 -10.85 0.67 -12.53
C LYS A 99 -10.69 0.44 -11.02
N PRO A 100 -10.26 -0.76 -10.60
CA PRO A 100 -9.83 -0.94 -9.22
C PRO A 100 -8.74 0.09 -8.89
N PRO A 101 -8.74 0.60 -7.65
CA PRO A 101 -7.65 1.45 -7.18
C PRO A 101 -6.32 0.71 -7.25
#